data_AF-A0A5B7RAI7-F1
#
_entry.id   AF-A0A5B7RAI7-F1
#
_cell.length_a   1.000
_cell.length_b   1.000
_cell.length_c   1.000
_cell.angle_alpha   90.00
_cell.angle_beta   90.00
_cell.angle_gamma   90.00
#
_symmetry.space_group_name_H-M   'P 1'
#
loop_
_entity.id
_entity.type
_entity.pdbx_description
1 polymer ?
#
loop_
_entity_poly.entity_id
_entity_poly.type
_entity_poly.pdbx_seq_one_letter_code
_entity_poly.pdbx_strand_id
1 'polypeptide(L)'
;MPIVEVTHDPHLPTDRIRDLAAALPQAVSVAVECPEELYDGVLRAGDVEVRFRPRGAHDSGGLEVVVEVRSKWFASRAETRQERCERLCDDVVEAAGTASVGVYLSLPVAAWAQGE
;
A
#
# COMPACT_ATOMS: atom_id res chain seq x y z
N MET A 1 -7.92 8.83 4.33
CA MET A 1 -7.71 8.06 3.10
C MET A 1 -6.22 7.86 2.87
N PRO A 2 -5.70 6.64 2.91
CA PRO A 2 -4.34 6.31 2.49
C PRO A 2 -4.17 6.48 0.98
N ILE A 3 -2.98 6.92 0.56
CA ILE A 3 -2.56 6.98 -0.84
C ILE A 3 -1.49 5.91 -1.05
N VAL A 4 -1.70 5.09 -2.07
CA VAL A 4 -0.86 3.94 -2.39
C VAL A 4 -0.32 4.07 -3.80
N GLU A 5 1.00 3.99 -3.94
CA GLU A 5 1.69 3.96 -5.23
C GLU A 5 2.40 2.63 -5.38
N VAL A 6 2.08 1.92 -6.46
CA VAL A 6 2.69 0.64 -6.80
C VAL A 6 3.56 0.82 -8.03
N THR A 7 4.86 0.60 -7.87
CA THR A 7 5.79 0.48 -8.98
C THR A 7 6.14 -0.99 -9.18
N HIS A 8 5.92 -1.53 -10.37
CA HIS A 8 6.16 -2.95 -10.63
C HIS A 8 7.06 -3.19 -11.85
N ASP A 9 7.67 -4.37 -11.94
CA ASP A 9 8.38 -4.81 -13.11
C ASP A 9 7.44 -4.85 -14.34
N PRO A 10 7.85 -4.31 -15.50
CA PRO A 10 7.01 -4.29 -16.70
C PRO A 10 6.71 -5.69 -17.27
N HIS A 11 7.46 -6.72 -16.85
CA HIS A 11 7.26 -8.12 -17.23
C HIS A 11 6.51 -8.93 -16.17
N LEU A 12 6.08 -8.31 -15.07
CA LEU A 12 5.24 -8.98 -14.09
C LEU A 12 3.92 -9.43 -14.76
N PRO A 13 3.52 -10.70 -14.63
CA PRO A 13 2.29 -11.21 -15.23
C PRO A 13 1.05 -10.39 -14.86
N THR A 14 0.19 -10.12 -15.85
CA THR A 14 -1.01 -9.28 -15.69
C THR A 14 -2.00 -9.83 -14.67
N ASP A 15 -2.12 -11.15 -14.55
CA ASP A 15 -2.93 -11.81 -13.53
C ASP A 15 -2.42 -11.50 -12.12
N ARG A 16 -1.11 -11.52 -11.89
CA ARG A 16 -0.52 -11.13 -10.60
C ARG A 16 -0.72 -9.65 -10.29
N ILE A 17 -0.61 -8.78 -11.29
CA ILE A 17 -0.92 -7.34 -11.12
C ILE A 17 -2.38 -7.15 -10.72
N ARG A 18 -3.31 -7.87 -11.37
CA ARG A 18 -4.74 -7.83 -11.04
C ARG A 18 -5.02 -8.35 -9.64
N ASP A 19 -4.39 -9.46 -9.25
CA ASP A 19 -4.60 -10.07 -7.95
C ASP A 19 -4.05 -9.17 -6.83
N LEU A 20 -2.89 -8.56 -7.05
CA LEU A 20 -2.36 -7.50 -6.18
C LEU A 20 -3.31 -6.29 -6.10
N ALA A 21 -3.83 -5.80 -7.23
CA ALA A 21 -4.76 -4.67 -7.25
C ALA A 21 -6.07 -4.96 -6.48
N ALA A 22 -6.53 -6.21 -6.47
CA ALA A 22 -7.70 -6.63 -5.71
C ALA A 22 -7.43 -6.74 -4.20
N ALA A 23 -6.25 -7.22 -3.80
CA ALA A 23 -5.90 -7.43 -2.40
C ALA A 23 -5.46 -6.15 -1.67
N LEU A 24 -4.77 -5.26 -2.38
CA LEU A 24 -4.03 -4.16 -1.76
C LEU A 24 -4.90 -3.17 -0.95
N PRO A 25 -6.10 -2.76 -1.40
CA PRO A 25 -6.93 -1.86 -0.60
C PRO A 25 -7.25 -2.42 0.80
N GLN A 26 -7.53 -3.72 0.89
CA GLN A 26 -7.88 -4.35 2.17
C GLN A 26 -6.65 -4.46 3.07
N ALA A 27 -5.53 -4.96 2.51
CA ALA A 27 -4.27 -5.10 3.24
C ALA A 27 -3.80 -3.74 3.80
N VAL A 28 -3.90 -2.67 3.00
CA VAL A 28 -3.52 -1.31 3.43
C VAL A 28 -4.44 -0.81 4.54
N SER A 29 -5.76 -0.98 4.42
CA SER A 29 -6.71 -0.55 5.46
C SER A 29 -6.44 -1.23 6.81
N VAL A 30 -6.15 -2.53 6.81
CA VAL A 30 -5.76 -3.27 8.02
C VAL A 30 -4.42 -2.75 8.55
N ALA A 31 -3.42 -2.59 7.67
CA ALA A 31 -2.09 -2.12 8.07
C ALA A 31 -2.12 -0.73 8.70
N VAL A 32 -3.06 0.15 8.30
CA VAL A 32 -3.21 1.50 8.87
C VAL A 32 -4.37 1.62 9.86
N GLU A 33 -5.01 0.53 10.28
CA GLU A 33 -6.12 0.61 11.24
C GLU A 33 -5.67 1.21 12.58
N CYS A 34 -6.46 2.13 13.14
CA CYS A 34 -6.18 2.69 14.46
C CYS A 34 -7.45 3.16 15.20
N PRO A 35 -7.39 3.32 16.53
CA PRO A 35 -8.55 3.73 17.33
C PRO A 35 -9.15 5.09 16.95
N GLU A 36 -8.34 6.01 16.41
CA GLU A 36 -8.75 7.36 16.04
C GLU A 36 -9.55 7.41 14.73
N GLU A 37 -9.37 6.43 13.85
CA GLU A 37 -10.09 6.28 12.59
C GLU A 37 -10.64 4.86 12.53
N LEU A 38 -11.82 4.67 13.13
CA LEU A 38 -12.48 3.36 13.21
C LEU A 38 -12.72 2.81 11.81
N TYR A 39 -12.12 1.65 11.54
CA TYR A 39 -12.37 0.88 10.33
C TYR A 39 -13.39 -0.21 10.67
N ASP A 40 -14.51 -0.22 9.96
CA ASP A 40 -15.59 -1.20 10.17
C ASP A 40 -15.34 -2.53 9.42
N GLY A 41 -14.16 -2.67 8.80
CA GLY A 41 -13.81 -3.83 7.97
C GLY A 41 -14.48 -3.85 6.61
N VAL A 42 -15.26 -2.83 6.24
CA VAL A 42 -15.97 -2.75 4.97
C VAL A 42 -15.35 -1.66 4.10
N LEU A 43 -14.56 -2.09 3.11
CA LEU A 43 -14.04 -1.19 2.08
C LEU A 43 -15.16 -0.56 1.26
N ARG A 44 -15.07 0.74 1.10
CA ARG A 44 -15.89 1.54 0.19
C ARG A 44 -15.01 2.18 -0.87
N ALA A 45 -15.64 2.55 -1.98
CA ALA A 45 -14.96 3.33 -3.01
C ALA A 45 -14.46 4.65 -2.41
N GLY A 46 -13.16 4.94 -2.60
CA GLY A 46 -12.52 6.13 -2.06
C GLY A 46 -11.94 5.98 -0.65
N ASP A 47 -12.03 4.80 0.00
CA ASP A 47 -11.36 4.59 1.29
C ASP A 47 -9.83 4.51 1.14
N VAL A 48 -9.37 4.01 0.00
CA VAL A 48 -7.96 3.91 -0.39
C VAL A 48 -7.81 4.33 -1.84
N GLU A 49 -6.86 5.23 -2.10
CA GLU A 49 -6.46 5.62 -3.45
C GLU A 49 -5.26 4.79 -3.87
N VAL A 50 -5.38 3.99 -4.94
CA VAL A 50 -4.30 3.09 -5.41
C VAL A 50 -3.93 3.41 -6.85
N ARG A 51 -2.63 3.56 -7.11
CA ARG A 51 -2.08 3.87 -8.43
C ARG A 51 -1.01 2.86 -8.80
N PHE A 52 -1.16 2.24 -9.97
CA PHE A 52 -0.16 1.33 -10.52
C PHE A 52 0.61 2.02 -11.63
N ARG A 53 1.93 1.85 -11.63
CA ARG A 53 2.80 2.20 -12.75
C ARG A 53 3.84 1.10 -13.00
N PRO A 54 4.10 0.73 -14.26
CA PRO A 54 5.27 -0.05 -14.58
C PRO A 54 6.53 0.80 -14.32
N ARG A 55 7.62 0.13 -13.96
CA ARG A 55 8.94 0.74 -13.84
C ARG A 55 9.39 1.30 -15.19
N GLY A 56 9.86 2.54 -15.21
CA GLY A 56 10.33 3.22 -16.42
C GLY A 56 11.75 2.78 -16.85
N ALA A 57 12.15 3.15 -18.07
CA ALA A 57 13.46 2.77 -18.65
C ALA A 57 14.67 3.35 -17.92
N HIS A 58 14.49 4.38 -17.09
CA HIS A 58 15.54 5.02 -16.31
C HIS A 58 15.39 4.82 -14.80
N ASP A 59 14.34 4.11 -14.37
CA ASP A 59 14.18 3.74 -12.98
C ASP A 59 15.16 2.60 -12.65
N SER A 60 15.76 2.64 -11.46
CA SER A 60 16.72 1.62 -10.99
C SER A 60 16.24 0.95 -9.71
N GLY A 61 16.43 -0.36 -9.62
CA GLY A 61 16.02 -1.16 -8.46
C GLY A 61 15.99 -2.65 -8.79
N GLY A 62 16.14 -3.50 -7.76
CA GLY A 62 16.15 -4.96 -7.92
C GLY A 62 14.82 -5.65 -7.59
N LEU A 63 13.86 -4.91 -7.03
CA LEU A 63 12.57 -5.46 -6.60
C LEU A 63 11.60 -5.54 -7.77
N GLU A 64 10.79 -6.59 -7.81
CA GLU A 64 9.72 -6.75 -8.82
C GLU A 64 8.50 -5.89 -8.48
N VAL A 65 8.24 -5.64 -7.20
CA VAL A 65 7.15 -4.77 -6.74
C VAL A 65 7.64 -3.86 -5.61
N VAL A 66 7.33 -2.58 -5.70
CA VAL A 66 7.50 -1.60 -4.63
C VAL A 66 6.17 -0.95 -4.36
N VAL A 67 5.70 -1.01 -3.11
CA VAL A 67 4.47 -0.38 -2.65
C VAL A 67 4.82 0.74 -1.68
N GLU A 68 4.49 1.97 -2.04
CA GLU A 68 4.56 3.13 -1.14
C GLU A 68 3.17 3.41 -0.56
N VAL A 69 3.08 3.48 0.76
CA VAL A 69 1.84 3.82 1.47
C VAL A 69 2.06 5.12 2.22
N ARG A 70 1.14 6.08 2.02
CA ARG A 70 1.09 7.33 2.78
C ARG A 70 -0.24 7.39 3.50
N SER A 71 -0.19 7.41 4.83
CA SER A 71 -1.39 7.51 5.66
C SER A 71 -1.23 8.58 6.73
N LYS A 72 -2.34 9.15 7.20
CA LYS A 72 -2.33 10.20 8.21
C LYS A 72 -1.62 9.71 9.47
N TRP A 73 -0.75 10.55 10.02
CA TRP A 73 -0.08 10.25 11.28
C TRP A 73 -1.07 10.22 12.45
N PHE A 74 -0.99 9.15 13.23
CA PHE A 74 -1.53 9.04 14.59
C PHE A 74 -0.47 8.36 15.46
N ALA A 75 -0.43 8.68 16.75
CA ALA A 75 0.53 8.10 17.68
C ALA A 75 0.39 6.57 17.75
N SER A 76 -0.84 6.06 17.76
CA SER A 76 -1.19 4.64 17.76
C SER A 76 -0.65 3.88 16.54
N ARG A 77 -0.72 4.47 15.34
CA ARG A 77 -0.13 3.91 14.10
C ARG A 77 1.40 3.91 14.15
N ALA A 78 1.97 4.99 14.68
CA ALA A 78 3.42 5.19 14.68
C ALA A 78 4.16 4.25 15.63
N GLU A 79 3.52 3.85 16.75
CA GLU A 79 4.08 2.93 17.74
C GLU A 79 4.38 1.55 17.15
N THR A 80 3.51 1.04 16.29
CA THR A 80 3.61 -0.30 15.68
C THR A 80 3.93 -0.25 14.19
N ARG A 81 4.51 0.86 13.70
CA ARG A 81 4.69 1.11 12.26
C ARG A 81 5.47 0.00 11.54
N GLN A 82 6.52 -0.52 12.19
CA GLN A 82 7.45 -1.48 11.59
C GLN A 82 6.75 -2.83 11.40
N GLU A 83 6.12 -3.32 12.46
CA GLU A 83 5.33 -4.56 12.44
C GLU A 83 4.19 -4.49 11.40
N ARG A 84 3.51 -3.35 11.29
CA ARG A 84 2.48 -3.12 10.26
C ARG A 84 3.06 -3.14 8.85
N CYS A 85 4.24 -2.55 8.65
CA CYS A 85 4.93 -2.54 7.37
C CYS A 85 5.36 -3.95 6.97
N GLU A 86 5.85 -4.76 7.92
CA GLU A 86 6.25 -6.15 7.70
C GLU A 86 5.06 -7.02 7.33
N ARG A 87 3.95 -6.95 8.08
CA ARG A 87 2.72 -7.67 7.74
C ARG A 87 2.17 -7.29 6.37
N LEU A 88 2.14 -5.99 6.06
CA LEU A 88 1.73 -5.53 4.74
C LEU A 88 2.66 -6.06 3.64
N CYS A 89 3.96 -6.17 3.92
CA CYS A 89 4.91 -6.77 2.98
C CYS A 89 4.60 -8.25 2.74
N ASP A 90 4.28 -9.01 3.78
CA ASP A 90 3.88 -10.42 3.65
C ASP A 90 2.61 -10.56 2.81
N ASP A 91 1.59 -9.74 3.06
CA ASP A 91 0.34 -9.72 2.27
C ASP A 91 0.60 -9.39 0.79
N VAL A 92 1.52 -8.46 0.51
CA VAL A 92 1.89 -8.10 -0.88
C VAL A 92 2.68 -9.22 -1.55
N VAL A 93 3.58 -9.90 -0.82
CA VAL A 93 4.31 -11.08 -1.33
C VAL A 93 3.34 -12.18 -1.76
N GLU A 94 2.34 -12.47 -0.91
CA GLU A 94 1.31 -13.44 -1.21
C GLU A 94 0.50 -13.03 -2.46
N ALA A 95 -0.03 -11.80 -2.48
CA ALA A 95 -0.89 -11.33 -3.55
C ALA A 95 -0.17 -11.15 -4.90
N ALA A 96 1.10 -10.73 -4.89
CA ALA A 96 1.90 -10.56 -6.10
C ALA A 96 2.51 -11.88 -6.60
N GLY A 97 2.49 -12.95 -5.79
CA GLY A 97 3.09 -14.25 -6.13
C GLY A 97 4.61 -14.17 -6.34
N THR A 98 5.29 -13.25 -5.65
CA THR A 98 6.75 -13.07 -5.71
C THR A 98 7.31 -12.64 -4.36
N ALA A 99 8.51 -13.11 -4.03
CA ALA A 99 9.25 -12.68 -2.84
C ALA A 99 10.05 -11.37 -3.07
N SER A 100 10.13 -10.88 -4.31
CA SER A 100 10.90 -9.68 -4.66
C SER A 100 10.05 -8.41 -4.48
N VAL A 101 9.72 -8.12 -3.22
CA VAL A 101 8.78 -7.06 -2.81
C VAL A 101 9.44 -6.10 -1.83
N GLY A 102 9.10 -4.82 -1.94
CA GLY A 102 9.39 -3.82 -0.91
C GLY A 102 8.16 -3.01 -0.58
N VAL A 103 7.95 -2.75 0.71
CA VAL A 103 6.89 -1.87 1.21
C VAL A 103 7.52 -0.72 1.95
N TYR A 104 7.07 0.50 1.65
CA TYR A 104 7.44 1.72 2.36
C TYR A 104 6.20 2.36 2.97
N LEU A 105 5.99 2.16 4.27
CA LEU A 105 4.90 2.77 5.03
C LEU A 105 5.36 4.10 5.65
N SER A 106 4.77 5.19 5.19
CA SER A 106 5.00 6.53 5.72
C SER A 106 3.75 7.09 6.40
N LEU A 107 3.97 7.72 7.55
CA LEU A 107 2.93 8.36 8.37
C LEU A 107 3.22 9.86 8.49
N PRO A 108 3.04 10.65 7.42
CA PRO A 108 3.33 12.08 7.44
C PRO A 108 2.36 12.87 8.33
N VAL A 109 2.87 13.95 8.93
CA VAL A 109 2.05 15.05 9.43
C VAL A 109 1.78 15.96 8.24
N ALA A 110 0.64 15.75 7.57
CA ALA A 110 0.24 16.48 6.38
C ALA A 110 -1.24 16.84 6.43
N ALA A 111 -1.63 17.86 5.67
CA ALA A 111 -3.02 18.24 5.47
C ALA A 111 -3.52 17.69 4.13
N TRP A 112 -4.78 17.25 4.11
CA TRP A 112 -5.50 16.82 2.91
C TRP A 112 -6.81 17.59 2.82
N ALA A 113 -7.18 18.01 1.62
CA ALA A 113 -8.47 18.59 1.30
C ALA A 113 -8.99 17.95 0.01
N GLN A 114 -10.29 17.73 -0.06
CA GLN A 114 -10.99 17.10 -1.17
C GLN A 114 -12.32 17.82 -1.39
N GLY A 115 -12.68 18.04 -2.66
CA GLY A 115 -13.98 18.58 -3.06
C GLY A 115 -14.90 17.48 -3.61
N GLU A 116 -16.13 17.87 -3.94
CA GLU A 116 -17.06 17.07 -4.76
C GLU A 116 -16.72 17.17 -6.26
#